data_AF-A0A4Y2GX12-F1
#
_entry.id   AF-A0A4Y2GX12-F1
#
_cell.length_a   1.000
_cell.length_b   1.000
_cell.length_c   1.000
_cell.angle_alpha   90.00
_cell.angle_beta   90.00
_cell.angle_gamma   90.00
#
_symmetry.space_group_name_H-M   'P 1'
#
loop_
_entity.id
_entity.type
_entity.pdbx_description
1 polymer ?
#
loop_
_entity_poly.entity_id
_entity_poly.type
_entity_poly.pdbx_seq_one_letter_code
_entity_poly.pdbx_strand_id
1 'polypeptide(L)'
;MPLGFKLKIKGGEVIVEDCSNAPEKKEEPDTVEENSESAEYELFAVVSVITDLQENGRDNIVSCIRVGPIGHVRHKGGAAYQWYLFNDFSIVGITPQEAAYLNHEWKIPCVLYYARKDVNNKHDLQVLNPVGQQVFREDVSLAARSGQSHITFTPLSIDEEHVLPTGQLVAMDAEFVTLNQEEAEIRSDGTRSTIRPSQMSVARISCVRG
;
A
#
# COMPACT_ATOMS: atom_id res chain seq x y z
N MET A 1 6.48 -20.34 -11.85
CA MET A 1 5.12 -19.98 -11.39
C MET A 1 4.41 -19.26 -12.52
N PRO A 2 3.12 -19.55 -12.81
CA PRO A 2 2.39 -18.89 -13.88
C PRO A 2 2.20 -17.39 -13.57
N LEU A 3 2.29 -16.54 -14.59
CA LEU A 3 2.01 -15.11 -14.47
C LEU A 3 0.51 -14.80 -14.60
N GLY A 4 -0.27 -15.75 -15.10
CA GLY A 4 -1.72 -15.66 -15.15
C GLY A 4 -2.36 -16.97 -15.54
N PHE A 5 -3.63 -17.13 -15.18
CA PHE A 5 -4.43 -18.31 -15.50
C PHE A 5 -5.89 -17.91 -15.70
N LYS A 6 -6.62 -18.74 -16.44
CA LYS A 6 -8.06 -18.63 -16.63
C LYS A 6 -8.75 -19.72 -15.82
N LEU A 7 -9.75 -19.34 -15.04
CA LEU A 7 -10.64 -20.25 -14.33
C LEU A 7 -11.96 -20.34 -15.10
N LYS A 8 -12.46 -21.57 -15.30
CA LYS A 8 -13.78 -21.86 -15.87
C LYS A 8 -14.50 -22.83 -14.96
N ILE A 9 -15.78 -22.59 -14.69
CA ILE A 9 -16.64 -23.56 -14.00
C ILE A 9 -17.50 -24.27 -15.04
N LYS A 10 -17.38 -25.60 -15.12
CA LYS A 10 -18.20 -26.43 -16.03
C LYS A 10 -18.73 -27.65 -15.26
N GLY A 11 -20.05 -27.75 -15.13
CA GLY A 11 -20.68 -28.89 -14.46
C GLY A 11 -20.32 -29.06 -12.98
N GLY A 12 -19.91 -27.99 -12.29
CA GLY A 12 -19.46 -28.04 -10.88
C GLY A 12 -17.96 -28.31 -10.69
N GLU A 13 -17.22 -28.58 -11.77
CA GLU A 13 -15.76 -28.71 -11.73
C GLU A 13 -15.07 -27.40 -12.12
N VAL A 14 -13.93 -27.11 -11.47
CA VAL A 14 -13.08 -25.96 -11.76
C VAL A 14 -11.97 -26.39 -12.72
N ILE A 15 -11.95 -25.77 -13.90
CA ILE A 15 -10.93 -25.97 -14.93
C ILE A 15 -9.97 -24.78 -14.88
N VAL A 16 -8.67 -25.06 -14.80
CA VAL A 16 -7.59 -24.07 -14.75
C VAL A 16 -6.76 -24.15 -16.02
N GLU A 17 -6.66 -23.05 -16.77
CA GLU A 17 -5.85 -22.94 -17.99
C GLU A 17 -4.72 -21.91 -17.78
N ASP A 18 -3.46 -22.32 -17.92
CA ASP A 18 -2.32 -21.39 -17.84
C ASP A 18 -2.32 -20.43 -19.03
N CYS A 19 -2.29 -19.13 -18.75
CA CYS A 19 -2.33 -18.06 -19.75
C CYS A 19 -1.06 -17.19 -19.76
N SER A 20 0.01 -17.64 -19.11
CA SER A 20 1.24 -16.86 -18.87
C SER A 20 1.94 -16.33 -20.13
N ASN A 21 1.71 -16.99 -21.29
CA ASN A 21 2.32 -16.65 -22.58
C ASN A 21 1.30 -16.25 -23.65
N ALA A 22 0.03 -16.05 -23.28
CA ALA A 22 -0.96 -15.59 -24.25
C ALA A 22 -0.61 -14.15 -24.68
N PRO A 23 -0.55 -13.84 -25.99
CA PRO A 23 -0.38 -12.47 -26.44
C PRO A 23 -1.50 -11.60 -25.85
N GLU A 24 -1.19 -10.35 -25.47
CA GLU A 24 -2.22 -9.35 -25.14
C GLU A 24 -3.15 -9.20 -26.35
N LYS A 25 -4.22 -9.99 -26.39
CA LYS A 25 -5.27 -9.81 -27.37
C LYS A 25 -5.93 -8.48 -27.03
N LYS A 26 -5.95 -7.56 -28.00
CA LYS A 26 -6.90 -6.44 -27.97
C LYS A 26 -8.29 -7.06 -27.82
N GLU A 27 -9.08 -6.52 -26.90
CA GLU A 27 -10.46 -6.95 -26.65
C GLU A 27 -11.21 -7.03 -27.98
N GLU A 28 -11.34 -8.25 -28.53
CA GLU A 28 -12.29 -8.54 -29.59
C GLU A 28 -13.62 -8.90 -28.91
N PRO A 29 -14.76 -8.44 -29.45
CA PRO A 29 -16.06 -8.70 -28.85
C PRO A 29 -16.31 -10.21 -28.79
N ASP A 30 -16.63 -10.69 -27.59
CA ASP A 30 -16.89 -12.10 -27.28
C ASP A 30 -17.86 -12.72 -28.30
N THR A 31 -17.37 -13.67 -29.09
CA THR A 31 -18.22 -14.61 -29.81
C THR A 31 -18.93 -15.47 -28.78
N VAL A 32 -20.26 -15.47 -28.86
CA VAL A 32 -21.20 -16.15 -27.97
C VAL A 32 -20.94 -17.66 -27.97
N GLU A 33 -20.17 -18.15 -27.00
CA GLU A 33 -20.13 -19.57 -26.63
C GLU A 33 -20.65 -19.76 -25.20
N GLU A 34 -21.59 -20.70 -25.10
CA GLU A 34 -22.37 -21.19 -23.97
C GLU A 34 -21.86 -20.89 -22.55
N ASN A 35 -22.68 -20.15 -21.79
CA ASN A 35 -23.03 -20.27 -20.35
C ASN A 35 -21.98 -20.84 -19.37
N SER A 36 -20.69 -20.58 -19.60
CA SER A 36 -19.60 -20.95 -18.71
C SER A 36 -19.04 -19.69 -18.06
N GLU A 37 -19.22 -19.58 -16.75
CA GLU A 37 -18.67 -18.47 -15.99
C GLU A 37 -17.15 -18.62 -15.97
N SER A 38 -16.47 -17.78 -16.75
CA SER A 38 -15.01 -17.78 -16.86
C SER A 38 -14.42 -16.46 -16.39
N ALA A 39 -13.24 -16.52 -15.77
CA ALA A 39 -12.54 -15.36 -15.25
C ALA A 39 -11.03 -15.52 -15.42
N GLU A 40 -10.36 -14.45 -15.86
CA GLU A 40 -8.91 -14.41 -16.00
C GLU A 40 -8.27 -13.74 -14.78
N TYR A 41 -7.21 -14.37 -14.28
CA TYR A 41 -6.43 -13.91 -13.14
C TYR A 41 -4.99 -13.69 -13.56
N GLU A 42 -4.37 -12.65 -13.02
CA GLU A 42 -2.97 -12.33 -13.22
C GLU A 42 -2.26 -12.23 -11.88
N LEU A 43 -1.01 -12.68 -11.84
CA LEU A 43 -0.15 -12.48 -10.70
C LEU A 43 0.09 -10.98 -10.52
N PHE A 44 -0.20 -10.50 -9.33
CA PHE A 44 -0.17 -9.09 -8.99
C PHE A 44 0.85 -8.78 -7.90
N ALA A 45 1.06 -9.69 -6.94
CA ALA A 45 2.16 -9.57 -6.00
C ALA A 45 2.74 -10.93 -5.57
N VAL A 46 4.02 -10.92 -5.22
CA VAL A 46 4.76 -12.03 -4.62
C VAL A 46 5.50 -11.49 -3.40
N VAL A 47 5.15 -11.98 -2.23
CA VAL A 47 5.88 -11.68 -0.98
C VAL A 47 6.77 -12.87 -0.67
N SER A 48 8.04 -12.61 -0.39
CA SER A 48 9.02 -13.65 -0.09
C SER A 48 9.86 -13.28 1.13
N VAL A 49 10.18 -14.29 1.93
CA VAL A 49 11.28 -14.20 2.88
C VAL A 49 12.57 -14.43 2.12
N ILE A 50 13.50 -13.50 2.26
CA ILE A 50 14.88 -13.60 1.80
C ILE A 50 15.71 -14.08 2.96
N THR A 51 16.22 -15.30 2.85
CA THR A 51 17.15 -15.88 3.82
C THR A 51 18.57 -15.51 3.42
N ASP A 52 19.26 -14.79 4.31
CA ASP A 52 20.67 -14.49 4.12
C ASP A 52 21.49 -15.71 4.56
N LEU A 53 22.22 -16.30 3.60
CA LEU A 53 23.00 -17.52 3.78
C LEU A 53 24.30 -17.31 4.58
N GLN A 54 24.62 -16.06 4.96
CA GLN A 54 25.76 -15.75 5.83
C GLN A 54 25.47 -16.11 7.30
N GLU A 55 26.48 -16.49 8.09
CA GLU A 55 26.30 -16.98 9.49
C GLU A 55 25.60 -15.98 10.43
N ASN A 56 25.66 -14.68 10.14
CA ASN A 56 24.98 -13.61 10.90
C ASN A 56 23.89 -12.89 10.08
N GLY A 57 23.50 -13.47 8.95
CA GLY A 57 22.46 -12.96 8.09
C GLY A 57 21.13 -12.86 8.82
N ARG A 58 20.38 -11.78 8.56
CA ARG A 58 19.01 -11.65 9.05
C ARG A 58 18.06 -11.88 7.90
N ASP A 59 17.08 -12.73 8.13
CA ASP A 59 15.96 -12.87 7.22
C ASP A 59 15.26 -11.52 7.05
N ASN A 60 14.89 -11.21 5.82
CA ASN A 60 14.09 -10.02 5.52
C ASN A 60 12.92 -10.38 4.62
N ILE A 61 11.86 -9.59 4.65
CA ILE A 61 10.69 -9.79 3.80
C ILE A 61 10.75 -8.78 2.67
N VAL A 62 10.67 -9.27 1.43
CA VAL A 62 10.58 -8.43 0.23
C VAL A 62 9.26 -8.67 -0.49
N SER A 63 8.78 -7.63 -1.17
CA SER A 63 7.55 -7.70 -1.96
C SER A 63 7.83 -7.34 -3.41
N CYS A 64 7.56 -8.26 -4.34
CA CYS A 64 7.50 -7.96 -5.76
C CYS A 64 6.05 -7.61 -6.11
N ILE A 65 5.78 -6.40 -6.60
CA ILE A 65 4.42 -5.91 -6.87
C ILE A 65 4.34 -5.39 -8.30
N ARG A 66 3.27 -5.76 -9.00
CA ARG A 66 2.91 -5.21 -10.31
C ARG A 66 2.13 -3.91 -10.12
N VAL A 67 2.83 -2.80 -10.29
CA VAL A 67 2.24 -1.46 -10.18
C VAL A 67 1.56 -1.08 -11.49
N GLY A 68 0.32 -0.61 -11.39
CA GLY A 68 -0.49 -0.20 -12.53
C GLY A 68 -0.31 1.25 -12.99
N PRO A 69 -1.02 1.66 -14.04
CA PRO A 69 -0.87 2.96 -14.70
C PRO A 69 -1.08 4.19 -13.81
N ILE A 70 -1.89 4.06 -12.73
CA ILE A 70 -2.12 5.14 -11.75
C ILE A 70 -0.85 5.40 -10.92
N GLY A 71 -0.15 4.33 -10.53
CA GLY A 71 1.04 4.41 -9.68
C GLY A 71 2.35 4.51 -10.46
N HIS A 72 2.35 4.29 -11.77
CA HIS A 72 3.55 4.34 -12.60
C HIS A 72 3.32 5.03 -13.94
N VAL A 73 4.03 6.14 -14.13
CA VAL A 73 4.15 6.85 -15.41
C VAL A 73 5.59 6.73 -15.89
N ARG A 74 5.78 6.20 -17.10
CA ARG A 74 7.12 6.10 -17.71
C ARG A 74 7.67 7.51 -17.94
N HIS A 75 9.00 7.64 -17.98
CA HIS A 75 9.68 8.91 -18.28
C HIS A 75 9.18 9.59 -19.58
N LYS A 76 8.70 8.82 -20.56
CA LYS A 76 8.12 9.35 -21.81
C LYS A 76 6.62 9.69 -21.71
N GLY A 77 6.05 9.76 -20.51
CA GLY A 77 4.65 10.16 -20.26
C GLY A 77 3.59 9.07 -20.47
N GLY A 78 3.98 7.82 -20.74
CA GLY A 78 3.05 6.72 -20.92
C GLY A 78 2.73 6.02 -19.59
N ALA A 79 1.47 5.99 -19.20
CA ALA A 79 0.99 5.17 -18.10
C ALA A 79 1.11 3.69 -18.47
N ALA A 80 1.70 2.87 -17.60
CA ALA A 80 2.00 1.48 -17.92
C ALA A 80 2.06 0.61 -16.67
N TYR A 81 1.92 -0.70 -16.87
CA TYR A 81 2.26 -1.68 -15.83
C TYR A 81 3.79 -1.84 -15.73
N GLN A 82 4.30 -1.92 -14.51
CA GLN A 82 5.70 -2.16 -14.20
C GLN A 82 5.82 -2.98 -12.90
N TRP A 83 6.71 -3.96 -12.90
CA TRP A 83 7.03 -4.70 -11.69
C TRP A 83 8.11 -3.99 -10.88
N TYR A 84 7.94 -3.97 -9.57
CA TYR A 84 8.90 -3.41 -8.62
C TYR A 84 9.17 -4.41 -7.49
N LEU A 85 10.42 -4.49 -7.06
CA LEU A 85 10.83 -5.11 -5.80
C LEU A 85 10.92 -4.02 -4.74
N PHE A 86 10.17 -4.21 -3.66
CA PHE A 86 10.18 -3.39 -2.46
C PHE A 86 10.93 -4.13 -1.35
N ASN A 87 11.96 -3.48 -0.82
CA ASN A 87 12.74 -3.92 0.33
C ASN A 87 12.94 -2.70 1.26
N ASP A 88 12.09 -2.59 2.27
CA ASP A 88 11.96 -1.39 3.10
C ASP A 88 11.78 -0.11 2.26
N PHE A 89 12.78 0.76 2.24
CA PHE A 89 12.81 2.00 1.45
C PHE A 89 13.49 1.83 0.07
N SER A 90 14.07 0.66 -0.22
CA SER A 90 14.68 0.35 -1.51
C SER A 90 13.61 -0.15 -2.48
N ILE A 91 13.45 0.55 -3.60
CA ILE A 91 12.47 0.25 -4.63
C ILE A 91 13.19 0.13 -5.96
N VAL A 92 13.14 -1.06 -6.57
CA VAL A 92 13.86 -1.37 -7.80
C VAL A 92 12.91 -1.95 -8.84
N GLY A 93 12.95 -1.43 -10.07
CA GLY A 93 12.19 -1.98 -11.19
C GLY A 93 12.75 -3.35 -11.60
N ILE A 94 11.88 -4.36 -11.73
CA ILE A 94 12.26 -5.72 -12.11
C ILE A 94 11.41 -6.21 -13.29
N THR A 95 11.76 -7.37 -13.86
CA THR A 95 10.95 -8.03 -14.89
C THR A 95 9.88 -8.93 -14.25
N PRO A 96 8.80 -9.28 -14.98
CA PRO A 96 7.85 -10.28 -14.51
C PRO A 96 8.51 -11.64 -14.19
N GLN A 97 9.53 -12.02 -14.96
CA GLN A 97 10.27 -13.27 -14.77
C GLN A 97 11.02 -13.25 -13.44
N GLU A 98 11.64 -12.14 -13.08
CA GLU A 98 12.33 -11.98 -11.79
C GLU A 98 11.34 -12.02 -10.61
N ALA A 99 10.16 -11.42 -10.76
CA ALA A 99 9.09 -11.50 -9.76
C ALA A 99 8.62 -12.95 -9.54
N ALA A 100 8.52 -13.74 -10.62
CA ALA A 100 8.10 -15.13 -10.57
C ALA A 100 9.24 -16.14 -10.31
N TYR A 101 10.50 -15.67 -10.29
CA TYR A 101 11.66 -16.50 -10.00
C TYR A 101 11.75 -16.75 -8.49
N LEU A 102 11.63 -18.02 -8.11
CA LEU A 102 11.65 -18.49 -6.73
C LEU A 102 12.83 -19.44 -6.58
N ASN A 103 13.85 -19.00 -5.85
CA ASN A 103 14.97 -19.84 -5.49
C ASN A 103 14.77 -20.31 -4.05
N HIS A 104 14.38 -21.58 -3.88
CA HIS A 104 14.02 -22.13 -2.57
C HIS A 104 15.18 -22.23 -1.57
N GLU A 105 16.41 -21.90 -1.96
CA GLU A 105 17.55 -21.84 -1.03
C GLU A 105 17.58 -20.51 -0.26
N TRP A 106 17.20 -19.40 -0.89
CA TRP A 106 17.33 -18.05 -0.30
C TRP A 106 16.12 -17.13 -0.50
N LYS A 107 15.15 -17.49 -1.34
CA LYS A 107 13.94 -16.73 -1.67
C LYS A 107 12.71 -17.61 -1.54
N ILE A 108 12.16 -17.65 -0.34
CA ILE A 108 11.06 -18.52 0.03
C ILE A 108 9.74 -17.74 -0.16
N PRO A 109 8.85 -18.16 -1.07
CA PRO A 109 7.56 -17.49 -1.26
C PRO A 109 6.66 -17.66 -0.02
N CYS A 110 6.04 -16.58 0.44
CA CYS A 110 5.10 -16.59 1.57
C CYS A 110 3.67 -16.27 1.12
N VAL A 111 3.51 -15.30 0.22
CA VAL A 111 2.20 -14.89 -0.30
C VAL A 111 2.28 -14.74 -1.81
N LEU A 112 1.35 -15.38 -2.50
CA LEU A 112 1.11 -15.21 -3.93
C LEU A 112 -0.25 -14.56 -4.10
N TYR A 113 -0.29 -13.35 -4.64
CA TYR A 113 -1.51 -12.59 -4.81
C TYR A 113 -1.87 -12.51 -6.29
N TYR A 114 -2.97 -13.16 -6.66
CA TYR A 114 -3.55 -13.10 -8.00
C TYR A 114 -4.81 -12.22 -7.97
N ALA A 115 -4.92 -11.32 -8.93
CA ALA A 115 -6.07 -10.45 -9.09
C ALA A 115 -6.79 -10.77 -10.40
N ARG A 116 -8.12 -10.69 -10.38
CA ARG A 116 -8.96 -10.87 -11.58
C ARG A 116 -8.75 -9.66 -12.50
N LYS A 117 -8.50 -9.86 -13.80
CA LYS A 117 -8.13 -8.77 -14.73
C LYS A 117 -9.19 -7.67 -14.84
N ASP A 118 -10.46 -8.05 -14.83
CA ASP A 118 -11.61 -7.15 -14.98
C ASP A 118 -12.12 -6.59 -13.64
N VAL A 119 -11.44 -6.83 -12.51
CA VAL A 119 -11.93 -6.40 -11.18
C VAL A 119 -12.16 -4.89 -11.14
N ASN A 120 -11.27 -4.13 -11.77
CA ASN A 120 -11.34 -2.68 -11.85
C ASN A 120 -12.54 -2.18 -12.67
N ASN A 121 -13.01 -2.95 -13.66
CA ASN A 121 -14.17 -2.60 -14.48
C ASN A 121 -15.50 -2.89 -13.75
N LYS A 122 -15.45 -3.65 -12.66
CA LYS A 122 -16.63 -4.07 -11.88
C LYS A 122 -16.92 -3.18 -10.68
N HIS A 123 -16.01 -2.29 -10.32
CA HIS A 123 -16.10 -1.48 -9.12
C HIS A 123 -15.78 -0.02 -9.43
N ASP A 124 -16.42 0.88 -8.68
CA ASP A 124 -16.01 2.28 -8.67
C ASP A 124 -14.65 2.39 -7.97
N LEU A 125 -13.66 2.92 -8.69
CA LEU A 125 -12.30 3.10 -8.21
C LEU A 125 -12.06 4.52 -7.67
N GLN A 126 -13.10 5.35 -7.60
CA GLN A 126 -12.98 6.69 -7.05
C GLN A 126 -12.57 6.62 -5.57
N VAL A 127 -11.38 7.13 -5.27
CA VAL A 127 -10.91 7.29 -3.89
C VAL A 127 -11.65 8.48 -3.29
N LEU A 128 -12.53 8.21 -2.33
CA LEU A 128 -13.24 9.23 -1.58
C LEU A 128 -12.52 9.46 -0.24
N ASN A 129 -12.34 10.72 0.15
CA ASN A 129 -11.85 11.04 1.48
C ASN A 129 -12.97 10.70 2.49
N PRO A 130 -12.76 9.74 3.42
CA PRO A 130 -13.78 9.38 4.40
C PRO A 130 -13.98 10.48 5.46
N VAL A 131 -13.02 11.41 5.59
CA VAL A 131 -13.08 12.52 6.54
C VAL A 131 -13.98 13.61 5.96
N GLY A 132 -15.20 13.70 6.50
CA GLY A 132 -16.13 14.76 6.16
C GLY A 132 -15.75 16.10 6.81
N GLN A 133 -16.21 17.16 6.16
CA GLN A 133 -15.99 18.56 6.52
C GLN A 133 -16.44 18.93 7.95
N GLN A 134 -17.44 18.22 8.49
CA GLN A 134 -17.92 18.40 9.86
C GLN A 134 -16.83 18.26 10.93
N VAL A 135 -15.75 17.51 10.67
CA VAL A 135 -14.61 17.34 11.59
C VAL A 135 -13.93 18.67 11.93
N PHE A 136 -14.04 19.68 11.06
CA PHE A 136 -13.49 21.01 11.31
C PHE A 136 -14.39 21.92 12.17
N ARG A 137 -15.64 21.51 12.40
CA ARG A 137 -16.68 22.29 13.09
C ARG A 137 -17.05 21.70 14.44
N GLU A 138 -17.05 20.38 14.55
CA GLU A 138 -17.52 19.69 15.74
C GLU A 138 -16.44 19.64 16.82
N ASP A 139 -16.80 20.03 18.05
CA ASP A 139 -15.98 19.85 19.24
C ASP A 139 -16.21 18.43 19.81
N VAL A 140 -15.77 17.42 19.06
CA VAL A 140 -15.88 16.02 19.48
C VAL A 140 -14.69 15.67 20.38
N SER A 141 -14.97 15.54 21.67
CA SER A 141 -13.98 15.06 22.65
C SER A 141 -14.45 13.75 23.28
N LEU A 142 -13.71 12.67 23.03
CA LEU A 142 -13.93 11.37 23.69
C LEU A 142 -13.74 11.43 25.21
N ALA A 143 -12.98 12.43 25.69
CA ALA A 143 -12.73 12.64 27.12
C ALA A 143 -13.84 13.43 27.82
N ALA A 144 -14.77 14.04 27.07
CA ALA A 144 -15.87 14.82 27.62
C ALA A 144 -16.95 13.90 28.22
N ARG A 145 -16.73 13.47 29.47
CA ARG A 145 -17.77 12.79 30.26
C ARG A 145 -18.73 13.84 30.82
N SER A 146 -19.88 14.02 30.16
CA SER A 146 -21.04 14.76 30.65
C SER A 146 -20.75 16.16 31.24
N GLY A 147 -20.70 17.18 30.40
CA GLY A 147 -20.67 18.57 30.84
C GLY A 147 -19.55 19.38 30.20
N GLN A 148 -19.93 20.59 29.76
CA GLN A 148 -19.18 21.61 29.02
C GLN A 148 -17.70 21.28 28.77
N SER A 149 -17.40 20.94 27.52
CA SER A 149 -16.04 21.03 27.01
C SER A 149 -15.56 22.47 27.20
N HIS A 150 -14.43 22.65 27.89
CA HIS A 150 -13.73 23.92 27.91
C HIS A 150 -12.98 24.05 26.58
N ILE A 151 -13.73 24.34 25.52
CA ILE A 151 -13.17 24.62 24.20
C ILE A 151 -12.26 25.86 24.34
N THR A 152 -10.97 25.69 24.06
CA THR A 152 -9.95 26.75 24.11
C THR A 152 -9.58 27.29 22.72
N PHE A 153 -10.27 26.82 21.68
CA PHE A 153 -10.05 27.20 20.29
C PHE A 153 -11.36 27.69 19.65
N THR A 154 -11.28 28.26 18.45
CA THR A 154 -12.47 28.64 17.68
C THR A 154 -12.58 27.73 16.46
N PRO A 155 -13.59 26.83 16.40
CA PRO A 155 -13.84 25.97 15.25
C PRO A 155 -13.98 26.78 13.96
N LEU A 156 -13.80 26.13 12.82
CA LEU A 156 -14.03 26.79 11.53
C LEU A 156 -15.52 27.04 11.34
N SER A 157 -15.87 28.23 10.83
CA SER A 157 -17.24 28.50 10.40
C SER A 157 -17.51 27.91 9.02
N ILE A 158 -18.80 27.77 8.66
CA ILE A 158 -19.21 27.29 7.33
C ILE A 158 -18.65 28.21 6.23
N ASP A 159 -18.68 29.52 6.46
CA ASP A 159 -18.19 30.50 5.49
C ASP A 159 -16.67 30.43 5.33
N GLU A 160 -15.93 30.25 6.43
CA GLU A 160 -14.49 30.03 6.38
C GLU A 160 -14.15 28.74 5.63
N GLU A 161 -14.86 27.65 5.89
CA GLU A 161 -14.66 26.35 5.24
C GLU A 161 -14.86 26.39 3.72
N HIS A 162 -15.89 27.10 3.23
CA HIS A 162 -16.10 27.28 1.79
C HIS A 162 -15.05 28.19 1.16
N VAL A 163 -14.40 29.02 1.98
CA VAL A 163 -13.40 30.00 1.57
C VAL A 163 -11.98 29.49 1.76
N LEU A 164 -11.70 28.39 2.49
CA LEU A 164 -10.36 27.81 2.61
C LEU A 164 -9.94 27.22 1.24
N PRO A 165 -9.23 27.95 0.37
CA PRO A 165 -8.89 27.45 -0.94
C PRO A 165 -7.66 26.55 -0.79
N THR A 166 -7.43 25.70 -1.80
CA THR A 166 -6.11 25.09 -1.97
C THR A 166 -5.04 26.19 -1.93
N GLY A 167 -4.12 26.13 -0.94
CA GLY A 167 -3.04 27.09 -0.79
C GLY A 167 -3.16 28.07 0.39
N GLN A 168 -4.15 27.94 1.28
CA GLN A 168 -4.17 28.73 2.51
C GLN A 168 -3.06 28.33 3.49
N LEU A 169 -2.47 29.35 4.13
CA LEU A 169 -1.46 29.18 5.17
C LEU A 169 -2.12 28.97 6.54
N VAL A 170 -1.61 27.99 7.25
CA VAL A 170 -1.93 27.72 8.66
C VAL A 170 -0.62 27.48 9.40
N ALA A 171 -0.58 27.85 10.68
CA ALA A 171 0.54 27.47 11.54
C ALA A 171 0.15 26.21 12.31
N MET A 172 1.05 25.22 12.31
CA MET A 172 0.86 23.96 13.02
C MET A 172 2.05 23.70 13.93
N ASP A 173 1.75 23.24 15.13
CA ASP A 173 2.74 22.80 16.11
C ASP A 173 2.30 21.47 16.74
N ALA A 174 3.25 20.61 17.06
CA ALA A 174 2.98 19.29 17.63
C ALA A 174 3.96 18.93 18.74
N GLU A 175 3.42 18.43 19.85
CA GLU A 175 4.18 17.95 21.00
C GLU A 175 4.11 16.43 21.07
N PHE A 176 5.25 15.80 21.41
CA PHE A 176 5.41 14.36 21.46
C PHE A 176 5.82 13.89 22.86
N VAL A 177 5.39 12.70 23.23
CA VAL A 177 5.82 12.01 24.45
C VAL A 177 6.65 10.78 24.09
N THR A 178 7.76 10.58 24.80
CA THR A 178 8.58 9.38 24.66
C THR A 178 7.88 8.20 25.31
N LEU A 179 7.55 7.18 24.52
CA LEU A 179 7.02 5.91 25.01
C LEU A 179 8.15 4.98 25.46
N ASN A 180 9.22 4.90 24.65
CA ASN A 180 10.40 4.08 24.92
C ASN A 180 11.66 4.91 24.63
N GLN A 181 12.61 4.90 25.55
CA GLN A 181 13.91 5.53 25.33
C GLN A 181 14.77 4.72 24.37
N GLU A 182 15.69 5.41 23.69
CA GLU A 182 16.68 4.75 22.85
C GLU A 182 17.62 3.91 23.72
N GLU A 183 17.84 2.66 23.34
CA GLU A 183 18.88 1.81 23.92
C GLU A 183 20.02 1.71 22.92
N ALA A 184 21.25 2.03 23.35
CA ALA A 184 22.44 1.94 22.52
C ALA A 184 23.55 1.19 23.24
N GLU A 185 24.23 0.33 22.50
CA GLU A 185 25.47 -0.31 22.92
C GLU A 185 26.66 0.57 22.53
N ILE A 186 27.63 0.72 23.42
CA ILE A 186 28.91 1.32 23.10
C ILE A 186 29.93 0.18 23.05
N ARG A 187 30.48 -0.06 21.86
CA ARG A 187 31.51 -1.07 21.66
C ARG A 187 32.87 -0.57 22.18
N SER A 188 33.79 -1.48 22.42
CA SER A 188 35.14 -1.17 22.94
C SER A 188 35.98 -0.31 21.99
N ASP A 189 35.64 -0.26 20.71
CA ASP A 189 36.22 0.63 19.70
C ASP A 189 35.65 2.06 19.73
N GLY A 190 34.72 2.35 20.65
CA GLY A 190 34.03 3.62 20.77
C GLY A 190 32.85 3.80 19.82
N THR A 191 32.52 2.80 18.99
CA THR A 191 31.35 2.87 18.11
C THR A 191 30.06 2.69 18.92
N ARG A 192 29.11 3.61 18.70
CA ARG A 192 27.77 3.54 19.28
C ARG A 192 26.84 2.84 18.29
N SER A 193 26.20 1.76 18.73
CA SER A 193 25.24 0.99 17.95
C SER A 193 23.88 1.06 18.63
N THR A 194 22.88 1.65 17.98
CA THR A 194 21.51 1.67 18.49
C THR A 194 20.94 0.25 18.46
N ILE A 195 20.57 -0.28 19.63
CA ILE A 195 19.91 -1.58 19.80
C ILE A 195 18.41 -1.41 19.58
N ARG A 196 17.82 -0.38 20.20
CA ARG A 196 16.40 -0.05 20.09
C ARG A 196 16.26 1.45 19.83
N PRO A 197 15.61 1.86 18.72
CA PRO A 197 15.35 3.27 18.47
C PRO A 197 14.34 3.82 19.50
N SER A 198 14.41 5.13 19.78
CA SER A 198 13.40 5.79 20.62
C SER A 198 12.05 5.75 19.94
N GLN A 199 11.00 5.38 20.68
CA GLN A 199 9.64 5.43 20.21
C GLN A 199 8.91 6.62 20.85
N MET A 200 8.31 7.47 20.03
CA MET A 200 7.55 8.63 20.46
C MET A 200 6.12 8.56 19.92
N SER A 201 5.16 9.06 20.69
CA SER A 201 3.78 9.24 20.24
C SER A 201 3.43 10.72 20.23
N VAL A 202 2.61 11.14 19.28
CA VAL A 202 1.98 12.46 19.31
C VAL A 202 1.12 12.54 20.57
N ALA A 203 1.28 13.62 21.33
CA ALA A 203 0.47 13.91 22.52
C ALA A 203 -0.49 15.08 22.27
N ARG A 204 -0.02 16.11 21.56
CA ARG A 204 -0.81 17.29 21.23
C ARG A 204 -0.50 17.76 19.82
N ILE A 205 -1.53 18.16 19.10
CA ILE A 205 -1.43 18.91 17.85
C ILE A 205 -2.22 20.20 18.04
N SER A 206 -1.63 21.32 17.69
CA SER A 206 -2.32 22.62 17.64
C SER A 206 -2.21 23.17 16.22
N CYS A 207 -3.32 23.63 15.68
CA CYS A 207 -3.36 24.29 14.38
C CYS A 207 -4.09 25.63 14.56
N VAL A 208 -3.50 26.71 14.04
CA VAL A 208 -4.06 28.05 14.11
C VAL A 208 -4.11 28.66 12.71
N ARG A 209 -5.08 29.55 12.51
CA ARG A 209 -5.21 30.35 11.29
C ARG A 209 -3.95 31.24 11.14
N GLY A 210 -3.40 31.28 9.93
CA GLY A 210 -2.26 32.13 9.56
C GLY A 210 -2.65 33.56 9.25
#